data_AF-A0AA38MNV6-F1
#
_entry.id   AF-A0AA38MNV6-F1
#
_cell.length_a   1.000
_cell.length_b   1.000
_cell.length_c   1.000
_cell.angle_alpha   90.00
_cell.angle_beta   90.00
_cell.angle_gamma   90.00
#
_symmetry.space_group_name_H-M   'P 1'
#
loop_
_entity.id
_entity.type
_entity.pdbx_description
1 polymer ?
#
loop_
_entity_poly.entity_id
_entity_poly.type
_entity_poly.pdbx_seq_one_letter_code
_entity_poly.pdbx_strand_id
1 'polypeptide(L)'
;MEIFDWKSTFQTNLKMLKVIGLWPESNDGYKFDWYALYTLFCVNLCFIGSNFTQIMDLFLNTSDLESFTARIFLPLTEIMVPIKVYFFIKNMSKGKELMQKTNATIFQPKTATQRKLAQQQLNIWKGAFSLFCGSCLAATVFQLSFPVLDGSYRNYNLPVPAWFPYDFKSAPYYHVTYMYQIISSCILVTAGFNLDMFMVALIIFVTAQCDILCDELKNNLRRPNFPQKLLLCIKHYKEILSFKENTNESYEIVIFWQTFLSSLAMALTMFHLTLVKFEISEACGTVMYGMAATLEIFFFCWFGNEAELKVQMHSPKTKKKYCKVFV
;
A
#
# COMPACT_ATOMS: atom_id res chain seq x y z
N MET A 1 28.69 -3.62 -19.49
CA MET A 1 28.10 -3.31 -18.17
C MET A 1 26.85 -4.15 -18.03
N GLU A 2 26.67 -4.86 -16.91
CA GLU A 2 25.45 -5.62 -16.64
C GLU A 2 24.22 -4.70 -16.58
N ILE A 3 23.08 -5.17 -17.06
CA ILE A 3 21.81 -4.46 -16.98
C ILE A 3 21.37 -4.39 -15.51
N PHE A 4 20.98 -3.21 -15.04
CA PHE A 4 20.45 -3.05 -13.69
C PHE A 4 18.97 -3.44 -13.71
N ASP A 5 18.61 -4.50 -12.99
CA ASP A 5 17.22 -4.96 -12.92
C ASP A 5 16.46 -4.25 -11.79
N TRP A 6 15.73 -3.20 -12.16
CA TRP A 6 14.85 -2.47 -11.24
C TRP A 6 13.75 -3.37 -10.69
N LYS A 7 13.24 -4.30 -11.52
CA LYS A 7 12.14 -5.19 -11.17
C LYS A 7 12.52 -6.18 -10.08
N SER A 8 13.78 -6.61 -10.03
CA SER A 8 14.30 -7.59 -9.04
C SER A 8 13.90 -7.25 -7.60
N THR A 9 13.94 -5.97 -7.25
CA THR A 9 13.64 -5.50 -5.90
C THR A 9 12.15 -5.61 -5.56
N PHE A 10 11.28 -5.40 -6.54
CA PHE A 10 9.83 -5.44 -6.35
C PHE A 10 9.25 -6.86 -6.55
N GLN A 11 10.07 -7.85 -6.90
CA GLN A 11 9.60 -9.22 -7.16
C GLN A 11 8.86 -9.84 -5.98
N THR A 12 9.29 -9.57 -4.75
CA THR A 12 8.61 -10.10 -3.55
C THR A 12 7.18 -9.58 -3.46
N ASN A 13 7.00 -8.26 -3.63
CA ASN A 13 5.70 -7.60 -3.65
C ASN A 13 4.81 -8.13 -4.80
N LEU A 14 5.35 -8.22 -6.02
CA LEU A 14 4.62 -8.76 -7.17
C LEU A 14 4.24 -10.24 -7.00
N LYS A 15 5.10 -11.05 -6.37
CA LYS A 15 4.79 -12.46 -6.05
C LYS A 15 3.66 -12.55 -5.04
N MET A 16 3.68 -11.73 -3.99
CA MET A 16 2.58 -11.69 -3.02
C MET A 16 1.26 -11.30 -3.70
N LEU A 17 1.25 -10.23 -4.51
CA LEU A 17 0.10 -9.80 -5.30
C LEU A 17 -0.39 -10.92 -6.23
N LYS A 18 0.52 -11.69 -6.85
CA LYS A 18 0.15 -12.83 -7.70
C LYS A 18 -0.54 -13.94 -6.90
N VAL A 19 -0.02 -14.28 -5.72
CA VAL A 19 -0.59 -15.35 -4.86
C VAL A 19 -2.00 -15.00 -4.43
N ILE A 20 -2.28 -13.76 -4.06
CA ILE A 20 -3.62 -13.32 -3.60
C ILE A 20 -4.59 -13.00 -4.74
N GLY A 21 -4.24 -13.33 -5.99
CA GLY A 21 -5.12 -13.16 -7.15
C GLY A 21 -5.11 -11.75 -7.75
N LEU A 22 -4.20 -10.85 -7.35
CA LEU A 22 -4.18 -9.46 -7.80
C LEU A 22 -3.22 -9.17 -8.96
N TRP A 23 -2.39 -10.13 -9.39
CA TRP A 23 -1.41 -9.91 -10.45
C TRP A 23 -1.43 -11.03 -11.51
N PRO A 24 -2.27 -10.90 -12.57
CA PRO A 24 -2.38 -11.93 -13.61
C PRO A 24 -1.08 -12.04 -14.41
N GLU A 25 -0.94 -13.05 -15.27
CA GLU A 25 0.25 -13.15 -16.14
C GLU A 25 0.14 -12.25 -17.38
N SER A 26 -1.06 -12.17 -17.98
CA SER A 26 -1.34 -11.41 -19.19
C SER A 26 -1.09 -9.90 -19.06
N ASN A 27 -0.37 -9.28 -20.00
CA ASN A 27 -0.08 -7.84 -19.98
C ASN A 27 -1.34 -6.98 -20.13
N ASP A 28 -2.34 -7.47 -20.86
CA ASP A 28 -3.61 -6.77 -21.09
C ASP A 28 -4.54 -6.76 -19.87
N GLY A 29 -4.11 -7.36 -18.74
CA GLY A 29 -4.91 -7.53 -17.53
C GLY A 29 -5.56 -8.90 -17.44
N TYR A 30 -6.74 -8.97 -16.81
CA TYR A 30 -7.45 -10.21 -16.55
C TYR A 30 -8.15 -10.71 -17.82
N LYS A 31 -7.96 -12.00 -18.12
CA LYS A 31 -8.70 -12.74 -19.16
C LYS A 31 -9.71 -13.66 -18.48
N PHE A 32 -10.72 -14.14 -19.20
CA PHE A 32 -11.67 -15.10 -18.65
C PHE A 32 -11.02 -16.48 -18.50
N ASP A 33 -10.25 -16.66 -17.43
CA ASP A 33 -9.51 -17.87 -17.08
C ASP A 33 -9.73 -18.25 -15.60
N TRP A 34 -9.13 -19.38 -15.18
CA TRP A 34 -9.19 -19.85 -13.79
C TRP A 34 -8.60 -18.86 -12.78
N TYR A 35 -7.63 -18.04 -13.21
CA TYR A 35 -7.04 -17.03 -12.35
C TYR A 35 -8.02 -15.89 -12.09
N ALA A 36 -8.73 -15.41 -13.11
CA ALA A 36 -9.76 -14.39 -12.94
C ALA A 36 -10.96 -14.89 -12.10
N LEU A 37 -11.35 -16.16 -12.24
CA LEU A 37 -12.36 -16.77 -11.37
C LEU A 37 -11.88 -16.82 -9.91
N TYR A 38 -10.62 -17.20 -9.68
CA TYR A 38 -10.00 -17.17 -8.35
C TYR A 38 -9.97 -15.74 -7.77
N THR A 39 -9.56 -14.74 -8.55
CA THR A 39 -9.59 -13.33 -8.14
C THR A 39 -10.99 -12.88 -7.78
N LEU A 40 -11.99 -13.20 -8.61
CA LEU A 40 -13.38 -12.84 -8.35
C LEU A 40 -13.86 -13.44 -7.03
N PHE A 41 -13.52 -14.70 -6.78
CA PHE A 41 -13.84 -15.38 -5.53
C PHE A 41 -13.18 -14.69 -4.33
N CYS A 42 -11.86 -14.44 -4.37
CA CYS A 42 -11.16 -13.74 -3.30
C CYS A 42 -11.71 -12.32 -3.06
N VAL A 43 -12.02 -11.57 -4.12
CA VAL A 43 -12.55 -10.21 -4.01
C VAL A 43 -13.91 -10.20 -3.34
N ASN A 44 -14.84 -11.05 -3.80
CA ASN A 44 -16.19 -11.08 -3.24
C ASN A 44 -16.19 -11.63 -1.81
N LEU A 45 -15.49 -12.75 -1.58
CA LEU A 45 -15.55 -13.43 -0.30
C LEU A 45 -14.70 -12.71 0.76
N CYS A 46 -13.42 -12.45 0.48
CA CYS A 46 -12.48 -11.95 1.48
C CYS A 46 -12.48 -10.43 1.61
N PHE A 47 -12.69 -9.67 0.53
CA PHE A 47 -12.71 -8.20 0.62
C PHE A 47 -14.11 -7.67 0.89
N ILE A 48 -15.06 -7.94 -0.01
CA ILE A 48 -16.42 -7.39 0.09
C ILE A 48 -17.20 -8.05 1.22
N GLY A 49 -17.17 -9.38 1.30
CA GLY A 49 -17.86 -10.16 2.33
C GLY A 49 -17.42 -9.81 3.74
N SER A 50 -16.09 -9.80 4.00
CA SER A 50 -15.53 -9.42 5.31
C SER A 50 -15.97 -8.02 5.73
N ASN A 51 -15.76 -7.03 4.86
CA ASN A 51 -16.16 -5.64 5.11
C ASN A 51 -17.67 -5.52 5.39
N PHE A 52 -18.50 -6.19 4.59
CA PHE A 52 -19.95 -6.18 4.77
C PHE A 52 -20.35 -6.71 6.15
N THR A 53 -19.80 -7.85 6.58
CA THR A 53 -20.13 -8.44 7.89
C THR A 53 -19.76 -7.53 9.06
N GLN A 54 -18.63 -6.81 8.97
CA GLN A 54 -18.20 -5.86 9.99
C GLN A 54 -19.04 -4.59 10.00
N ILE A 55 -19.39 -4.05 8.83
CA ILE A 55 -20.26 -2.88 8.72
C ILE A 55 -21.67 -3.22 9.25
N MET A 56 -22.19 -4.41 8.97
CA MET A 56 -23.47 -4.85 9.52
C MET A 56 -23.41 -5.00 11.05
N ASP A 57 -22.31 -5.54 11.60
CA ASP A 57 -22.11 -5.60 13.05
C ASP A 57 -22.16 -4.22 13.69
N LEU A 58 -21.49 -3.24 13.09
CA LEU A 58 -21.52 -1.86 13.53
C LEU A 58 -22.94 -1.29 13.57
N PHE A 59 -23.78 -1.55 12.56
CA PHE A 59 -25.15 -1.04 12.56
C PHE A 59 -26.10 -1.76 13.53
N LEU A 60 -25.87 -3.06 13.76
CA LEU A 60 -26.80 -3.89 14.53
C LEU A 60 -26.47 -3.98 16.02
N ASN A 61 -25.19 -3.91 16.38
CA ASN A 61 -24.70 -4.20 17.74
C ASN A 61 -24.13 -2.98 18.46
N THR A 62 -24.44 -1.77 17.97
CA THR A 62 -23.96 -0.52 18.56
C THR A 62 -25.10 0.28 19.19
N SER A 63 -25.12 0.34 20.52
CA SER A 63 -26.12 1.08 21.31
C SER A 63 -25.64 2.44 21.82
N ASP A 64 -24.33 2.61 21.96
CA ASP A 64 -23.70 3.73 22.64
C ASP A 64 -22.37 4.11 21.96
N LEU A 65 -21.85 5.29 22.33
CA LEU A 65 -20.66 5.86 21.69
C LEU A 65 -19.39 5.04 21.95
N GLU A 66 -19.25 4.42 23.12
CA GLU A 66 -18.09 3.59 23.46
C GLU A 66 -18.06 2.36 22.55
N SER A 67 -19.18 1.63 22.47
CA SER A 67 -19.38 0.49 21.56
C SER A 67 -19.15 0.86 20.09
N PHE A 68 -19.58 2.07 19.66
CA PHE A 68 -19.38 2.55 18.29
C PHE A 68 -17.90 2.73 17.99
N THR A 69 -17.20 3.46 18.86
CA THR A 69 -15.79 3.79 18.68
C THR A 69 -14.89 2.55 18.72
N ALA A 70 -15.26 1.53 19.51
CA ALA A 70 -14.56 0.25 19.57
C ALA A 70 -14.68 -0.58 18.27
N ARG A 71 -15.74 -0.35 17.46
CA ARG A 71 -16.07 -1.17 16.29
C ARG A 71 -15.83 -0.47 14.95
N ILE A 72 -15.83 0.87 14.90
CA ILE A 72 -15.78 1.63 13.64
C ILE A 72 -14.38 1.68 13.00
N PHE A 73 -13.30 1.73 13.79
CA PHE A 73 -11.98 2.10 13.25
C PHE A 73 -11.44 1.08 12.25
N LEU A 74 -11.70 -0.21 12.48
CA LEU A 74 -11.24 -1.31 11.64
C LEU A 74 -12.00 -1.37 10.29
N PRO A 75 -13.34 -1.49 10.24
CA PRO A 75 -14.07 -1.49 8.97
C PRO A 75 -13.85 -0.20 8.17
N LEU A 76 -13.62 0.94 8.84
CA LEU A 76 -13.32 2.20 8.17
C LEU A 76 -11.99 2.16 7.39
N THR A 77 -10.96 1.44 7.87
CA THR A 77 -9.71 1.27 7.11
C THR A 77 -9.81 0.10 6.14
N GLU A 78 -10.50 -0.97 6.51
CA GLU A 78 -10.66 -2.14 5.64
C GLU A 78 -11.45 -1.84 4.37
N ILE A 79 -12.37 -0.85 4.38
CA ILE A 79 -13.14 -0.45 3.20
C ILE A 79 -12.24 0.07 2.06
N MET A 80 -11.01 0.47 2.39
CA MET A 80 -10.05 0.90 1.39
C MET A 80 -9.45 -0.21 0.59
N VAL A 81 -9.33 -1.41 1.15
CA VAL A 81 -8.77 -2.54 0.42
C VAL A 81 -9.60 -2.86 -0.84
N PRO A 82 -10.94 -3.05 -0.80
CA PRO A 82 -11.70 -3.28 -2.02
C PRO A 82 -11.65 -2.09 -3.00
N ILE A 83 -11.59 -0.84 -2.50
CA ILE A 83 -11.43 0.35 -3.36
C ILE A 83 -10.07 0.34 -4.06
N LYS A 84 -8.97 0.14 -3.32
CA LYS A 84 -7.60 -0.01 -3.85
C LYS A 84 -7.55 -1.13 -4.89
N VAL A 85 -8.12 -2.29 -4.57
CA VAL A 85 -8.18 -3.46 -5.47
C VAL A 85 -8.94 -3.12 -6.75
N TYR A 86 -10.09 -2.46 -6.66
CA TYR A 86 -10.86 -2.06 -7.85
C TYR A 86 -10.04 -1.15 -8.76
N PHE A 87 -9.44 -0.08 -8.23
CA PHE A 87 -8.61 0.83 -9.03
C PHE A 87 -7.36 0.15 -9.57
N PHE A 88 -6.74 -0.76 -8.79
CA PHE A 88 -5.57 -1.51 -9.22
C PHE A 88 -5.89 -2.47 -10.37
N ILE A 89 -7.00 -3.20 -10.30
CA ILE A 89 -7.47 -4.07 -11.38
C ILE A 89 -7.84 -3.24 -12.61
N LYS A 90 -8.56 -2.13 -12.43
CA LYS A 90 -8.92 -1.21 -13.53
C LYS A 90 -7.68 -0.68 -14.26
N ASN A 91 -6.62 -0.34 -13.52
CA ASN A 91 -5.36 0.18 -14.07
C ASN A 91 -4.30 -0.91 -14.29
N MET A 92 -4.66 -2.20 -14.29
CA MET A 92 -3.71 -3.32 -14.35
C MET A 92 -2.77 -3.25 -15.56
N SER A 93 -3.32 -2.96 -16.76
CA SER A 93 -2.53 -2.84 -17.99
C SER A 93 -1.50 -1.70 -17.89
N LYS A 94 -1.94 -0.51 -17.47
CA LYS A 94 -1.05 0.64 -17.23
C LYS A 94 0.02 0.34 -16.16
N GLY A 95 -0.37 -0.28 -15.05
CA GLY A 95 0.57 -0.65 -13.97
C GLY A 95 1.66 -1.61 -14.47
N LYS A 96 1.31 -2.57 -15.32
CA LYS A 96 2.28 -3.47 -15.95
C LYS A 96 3.17 -2.77 -16.97
N GLU A 97 2.60 -1.89 -17.78
CA GLU A 97 3.36 -1.06 -18.72
C GLU A 97 4.41 -0.23 -17.97
N LEU A 98 4.03 0.45 -16.88
CA LEU A 98 4.95 1.19 -16.02
C LEU A 98 6.07 0.29 -15.49
N MET A 99 5.72 -0.88 -14.96
CA MET A 99 6.71 -1.84 -14.47
C MET A 99 7.68 -2.33 -15.55
N GLN A 100 7.22 -2.53 -16.78
CA GLN A 100 8.09 -2.87 -17.91
C GLN A 100 8.98 -1.69 -18.31
N LYS A 101 8.40 -0.49 -18.34
CA LYS A 101 9.10 0.75 -18.68
C LYS A 101 10.25 1.03 -17.73
N THR A 102 10.19 0.59 -16.46
CA THR A 102 11.33 0.77 -15.50
C THR A 102 12.66 0.21 -15.99
N ASN A 103 12.64 -0.88 -16.78
CA ASN A 103 13.83 -1.51 -17.34
C ASN A 103 14.20 -0.99 -18.74
N ALA A 104 13.52 0.07 -19.24
CA ALA A 104 13.87 0.71 -20.50
C ALA A 104 15.31 1.22 -20.51
N THR A 105 15.94 1.19 -21.68
CA THR A 105 17.36 1.57 -21.86
C THR A 105 17.67 2.99 -21.39
N ILE A 106 16.70 3.91 -21.48
CA ILE A 106 16.85 5.29 -21.04
C ILE A 106 16.96 5.43 -19.52
N PHE A 107 16.43 4.49 -18.75
CA PHE A 107 16.42 4.49 -17.28
C PHE A 107 17.55 3.65 -16.66
N GLN A 108 18.43 3.10 -17.50
CA GLN A 108 19.57 2.31 -17.05
C GLN A 108 20.68 3.23 -16.52
N PRO A 109 21.20 2.98 -15.31
CA PRO A 109 22.34 3.72 -14.79
C PRO A 109 23.59 3.45 -15.64
N LYS A 110 24.29 4.51 -16.06
CA LYS A 110 25.46 4.48 -16.95
C LYS A 110 26.78 4.48 -16.20
N THR A 111 26.78 4.92 -14.94
CA THR A 111 27.98 5.03 -14.09
C THR A 111 27.83 4.23 -12.80
N ALA A 112 28.97 3.89 -12.18
CA ALA A 112 28.97 3.22 -10.87
C ALA A 112 28.29 4.09 -9.79
N THR A 113 28.45 5.42 -9.86
CA THR A 113 27.77 6.37 -8.97
C THR A 113 26.25 6.30 -9.14
N GLN A 114 25.76 6.30 -10.38
CA GLN A 114 24.32 6.18 -10.66
C GLN A 114 23.75 4.84 -10.20
N ARG A 115 24.48 3.75 -10.39
CA ARG A 115 24.09 2.44 -9.87
C ARG A 115 24.01 2.44 -8.34
N LYS A 116 24.95 3.11 -7.66
CA LYS A 116 24.92 3.26 -6.20
C LYS A 116 23.71 4.08 -5.73
N LEU A 117 23.38 5.18 -6.42
CA LEU A 117 22.19 6.00 -6.12
C LEU A 117 20.89 5.19 -6.27
N ALA A 118 20.75 4.46 -7.39
CA ALA A 118 19.64 3.56 -7.62
C ALA A 118 19.53 2.49 -6.51
N GLN A 119 20.65 1.85 -6.16
CA GLN A 119 20.67 0.80 -5.14
C GLN A 119 20.32 1.33 -3.75
N GLN A 120 20.74 2.56 -3.40
CA GLN A 120 20.39 3.19 -2.12
C GLN A 120 18.87 3.37 -2.01
N GLN A 121 18.22 3.88 -3.04
CA GLN A 121 16.76 4.06 -3.08
C GLN A 121 16.01 2.73 -2.97
N LEU A 122 16.49 1.69 -3.67
CA LEU A 122 15.91 0.35 -3.56
C LEU A 122 16.10 -0.27 -2.17
N ASN A 123 17.23 0.00 -1.50
CA ASN A 123 17.45 -0.49 -0.14
C ASN A 123 16.53 0.21 0.87
N ILE A 124 16.29 1.52 0.69
CA ILE A 124 15.30 2.27 1.49
C ILE A 124 13.91 1.66 1.31
N TRP A 125 13.50 1.40 0.06
CA TRP A 125 12.21 0.74 -0.20
C TRP A 125 12.11 -0.63 0.45
N LYS A 126 13.15 -1.48 0.35
CA LYS A 126 13.17 -2.81 0.98
C LYS A 126 13.04 -2.72 2.50
N GLY A 127 13.72 -1.76 3.12
CA GLY A 127 13.60 -1.50 4.55
C GLY A 127 12.18 -1.09 4.93
N ALA A 128 11.58 -0.13 4.21
CA ALA A 128 10.21 0.30 4.40
C ALA A 128 9.20 -0.85 4.21
N PHE A 129 9.36 -1.64 3.14
CA PHE A 129 8.54 -2.81 2.86
C PHE A 129 8.60 -3.83 4.00
N SER A 130 9.81 -4.17 4.47
CA SER A 130 10.00 -5.13 5.56
C SER A 130 9.43 -4.63 6.88
N LEU A 131 9.62 -3.35 7.19
CA LEU A 131 9.08 -2.74 8.40
C LEU A 131 7.54 -2.73 8.37
N PHE A 132 6.95 -2.30 7.25
CA PHE A 132 5.50 -2.23 7.11
C PHE A 132 4.85 -3.62 7.14
N CYS A 133 5.41 -4.57 6.38
CA CYS A 133 4.96 -5.96 6.37
C CYS A 133 5.06 -6.57 7.77
N GLY A 134 6.19 -6.36 8.48
CA GLY A 134 6.37 -6.82 9.85
C GLY A 134 5.36 -6.23 10.83
N SER A 135 5.08 -4.92 10.76
CA SER A 135 4.09 -4.28 11.62
C SER A 135 2.66 -4.78 11.35
N CYS A 136 2.28 -4.92 10.08
CA CYS A 136 0.97 -5.44 9.71
C CYS A 136 0.79 -6.89 10.17
N LEU A 137 1.77 -7.75 9.91
CA LEU A 137 1.72 -9.15 10.34
C LEU A 137 1.64 -9.28 11.87
N ALA A 138 2.42 -8.49 12.61
CA ALA A 138 2.38 -8.50 14.07
C ALA A 138 0.99 -8.10 14.59
N ALA A 139 0.41 -7.02 14.07
CA ALA A 139 -0.92 -6.56 14.46
C ALA A 139 -2.00 -7.61 14.12
N THR A 140 -1.95 -8.20 12.93
CA THR A 140 -2.91 -9.24 12.52
C THR A 140 -2.80 -10.50 13.35
N VAL A 141 -1.59 -10.99 13.63
CA VAL A 141 -1.39 -12.19 14.46
C VAL A 141 -1.88 -11.94 15.88
N PHE A 142 -1.57 -10.78 16.46
CA PHE A 142 -2.06 -10.41 17.78
C PHE A 142 -3.60 -10.39 17.82
N GLN A 143 -4.23 -9.70 16.88
CA GLN A 143 -5.69 -9.59 16.79
C GLN A 143 -6.36 -10.96 16.58
N LEU A 144 -5.85 -11.78 15.65
CA LEU A 144 -6.42 -13.10 15.36
C LEU A 144 -6.27 -14.07 16.53
N SER A 145 -5.16 -14.00 17.27
CA SER A 145 -4.91 -14.89 18.41
C SER A 145 -5.61 -14.45 19.70
N PHE A 146 -6.09 -13.21 19.77
CA PHE A 146 -6.63 -12.60 20.99
C PHE A 146 -7.70 -13.45 21.69
N PRO A 147 -8.78 -13.93 21.01
CA PRO A 147 -9.82 -14.73 21.68
C PRO A 147 -9.32 -16.06 22.25
N VAL A 148 -8.20 -16.58 21.74
CA VAL A 148 -7.59 -17.83 22.22
C VAL A 148 -6.71 -17.54 23.44
N LEU A 149 -6.00 -16.41 23.44
CA LEU A 149 -5.09 -16.02 24.52
C LEU A 149 -5.84 -15.60 25.79
N ASP A 150 -6.96 -14.90 25.65
CA ASP A 150 -7.77 -14.43 26.79
C ASP A 150 -8.84 -15.45 27.25
N GLY A 151 -9.02 -16.54 26.50
CA GLY A 151 -10.02 -17.57 26.76
C GLY A 151 -11.45 -17.20 26.32
N SER A 152 -11.65 -16.05 25.70
CA SER A 152 -12.94 -15.55 25.22
C SER A 152 -13.57 -16.41 24.11
N TYR A 153 -12.79 -17.26 23.45
CA TYR A 153 -13.30 -18.25 22.49
C TYR A 153 -14.37 -19.17 23.12
N ARG A 154 -14.31 -19.40 24.44
CA ARG A 154 -15.31 -20.20 25.19
C ARG A 154 -16.69 -19.54 25.20
N ASN A 155 -16.74 -18.22 25.05
CA ASN A 155 -17.96 -17.43 24.96
C ASN A 155 -18.37 -17.15 23.50
N TYR A 156 -17.75 -17.85 22.54
CA TYR A 156 -17.95 -17.67 21.10
C TYR A 156 -17.57 -16.28 20.59
N ASN A 157 -16.61 -15.61 21.24
CA ASN A 157 -16.08 -14.34 20.73
C ASN A 157 -15.23 -14.60 19.48
N LEU A 158 -15.46 -13.78 18.46
CA LEU A 158 -14.70 -13.80 17.21
C LEU A 158 -13.50 -12.83 17.30
N PRO A 159 -12.40 -13.08 16.58
CA PRO A 159 -11.25 -12.17 16.56
C PRO A 159 -11.58 -10.78 16.03
N VAL A 160 -12.50 -10.72 15.08
CA VAL A 160 -13.05 -9.47 14.55
C VAL A 160 -14.54 -9.44 14.83
N PRO A 161 -15.06 -8.40 15.51
CA PRO A 161 -16.50 -8.20 15.65
C PRO A 161 -17.17 -8.14 14.28
N ALA A 162 -18.08 -9.08 14.02
CA ALA A 162 -18.73 -9.22 12.73
C ALA A 162 -20.10 -9.92 12.88
N TRP A 163 -21.04 -9.52 12.03
CA TRP A 163 -22.38 -10.08 11.99
C TRP A 163 -22.48 -11.10 10.85
N PHE A 164 -23.13 -12.23 11.13
CA PHE A 164 -23.39 -13.27 10.14
C PHE A 164 -24.91 -13.55 10.06
N PRO A 165 -25.45 -13.83 8.87
CA PRO A 165 -26.88 -14.12 8.67
C PRO A 165 -27.31 -15.51 9.18
N TYR A 166 -26.44 -16.21 9.92
CA TYR A 166 -26.67 -17.52 10.51
C TYR A 166 -26.15 -17.54 11.95
N ASP A 167 -26.69 -18.44 12.78
CA ASP A 167 -26.20 -18.62 14.15
C ASP A 167 -24.85 -19.34 14.14
N PHE A 168 -23.78 -18.56 14.15
CA PHE A 168 -22.42 -19.09 14.19
C PHE A 168 -22.04 -19.66 15.57
N LYS A 169 -22.82 -19.45 16.64
CA LYS A 169 -22.49 -19.97 17.98
C LYS A 169 -22.71 -21.48 18.10
N SER A 170 -23.47 -22.06 17.18
CA SER A 170 -23.71 -23.50 17.12
C SER A 170 -22.51 -24.22 16.47
N ALA A 171 -22.08 -25.36 17.03
CA ALA A 171 -21.07 -26.21 16.41
C ALA A 171 -21.63 -26.89 15.13
N PRO A 172 -20.89 -26.99 14.01
CA PRO A 172 -19.48 -26.63 13.79
C PRO A 172 -19.24 -25.20 13.26
N TYR A 173 -20.29 -24.37 13.14
CA TYR A 173 -20.26 -23.09 12.43
C TYR A 173 -19.25 -22.10 13.04
N TYR A 174 -19.10 -22.06 14.36
CA TYR A 174 -18.12 -21.18 15.03
C TYR A 174 -16.71 -21.37 14.46
N HIS A 175 -16.26 -22.63 14.34
CA HIS A 175 -14.92 -22.94 13.84
C HIS A 175 -14.76 -22.58 12.35
N VAL A 176 -15.80 -22.77 11.56
CA VAL A 176 -15.82 -22.39 10.14
C VAL A 176 -15.72 -20.87 9.99
N THR A 177 -16.51 -20.12 10.75
CA THR A 177 -16.50 -18.65 10.77
C THR A 177 -15.14 -18.11 11.24
N TYR A 178 -14.57 -18.71 12.28
CA TYR A 178 -13.25 -18.34 12.80
C TYR A 178 -12.16 -18.54 11.75
N MET A 179 -12.15 -19.69 11.07
CA MET A 179 -11.21 -19.97 9.97
C MET A 179 -11.40 -19.02 8.78
N TYR A 180 -12.65 -18.71 8.45
CA TYR A 180 -12.97 -17.71 7.42
C TYR A 180 -12.39 -16.34 7.76
N GLN A 181 -12.50 -15.87 9.01
CA GLN A 181 -11.92 -14.60 9.44
C GLN A 181 -10.39 -14.62 9.36
N ILE A 182 -9.72 -15.70 9.79
CA ILE A 182 -8.26 -15.82 9.65
C ILE A 182 -7.84 -15.68 8.18
N ILE A 183 -8.44 -16.49 7.29
CA ILE A 183 -8.07 -16.49 5.87
C ILE A 183 -8.36 -15.13 5.23
N SER A 184 -9.53 -14.57 5.50
CA SER A 184 -9.95 -13.28 4.92
C SER A 184 -9.09 -12.13 5.42
N SER A 185 -8.79 -12.04 6.72
CA SER A 185 -7.91 -11.02 7.28
C SER A 185 -6.48 -11.13 6.74
N CYS A 186 -5.93 -12.35 6.64
CA CYS A 186 -4.61 -12.56 6.03
C CYS A 186 -4.57 -12.07 4.57
N ILE A 187 -5.57 -12.39 3.76
CA ILE A 187 -5.65 -11.98 2.36
C ILE A 187 -5.86 -10.45 2.26
N LEU A 188 -6.74 -9.88 3.08
CA LEU A 188 -7.07 -8.45 3.10
C LEU A 188 -5.86 -7.59 3.49
N VAL A 189 -5.17 -7.94 4.58
CA VAL A 189 -3.98 -7.23 5.04
C VAL A 189 -2.87 -7.35 4.00
N THR A 190 -2.66 -8.56 3.45
CA THR A 190 -1.68 -8.77 2.38
C THR A 190 -1.98 -7.95 1.14
N ALA A 191 -3.24 -7.86 0.73
CA ALA A 191 -3.66 -7.01 -0.37
C ALA A 191 -3.38 -5.54 -0.08
N GLY A 192 -3.83 -5.05 1.07
CA GLY A 192 -3.67 -3.65 1.49
C GLY A 192 -2.22 -3.18 1.40
N PHE A 193 -1.33 -3.75 2.23
CA PHE A 193 0.05 -3.27 2.29
C PHE A 193 0.80 -3.47 0.97
N ASN A 194 0.53 -4.54 0.20
CA ASN A 194 1.22 -4.75 -1.06
C ASN A 194 0.81 -3.73 -2.12
N LEU A 195 -0.45 -3.30 -2.15
CA LEU A 195 -0.90 -2.27 -3.08
C LEU A 195 -0.27 -0.91 -2.73
N ASP A 196 -0.17 -0.58 -1.45
CA ASP A 196 0.49 0.66 -1.01
C ASP A 196 1.97 0.66 -1.36
N MET A 197 2.66 -0.43 -1.05
CA MET A 197 4.09 -0.55 -1.35
C MET A 197 4.39 -0.61 -2.84
N PHE A 198 3.44 -1.09 -3.67
CA PHE A 198 3.53 -0.98 -5.12
C PHE A 198 3.47 0.48 -5.59
N MET A 199 2.54 1.28 -5.06
CA MET A 199 2.46 2.72 -5.40
C MET A 199 3.73 3.45 -4.94
N VAL A 200 4.20 3.17 -3.72
CA VAL A 200 5.45 3.72 -3.19
C VAL A 200 6.66 3.31 -4.05
N ALA A 201 6.70 2.09 -4.59
CA ALA A 201 7.76 1.65 -5.50
C ALA A 201 7.84 2.53 -6.76
N LEU A 202 6.71 2.90 -7.35
CA LEU A 202 6.65 3.78 -8.52
C LEU A 202 7.16 5.19 -8.18
N ILE A 203 6.81 5.72 -7.01
CA ILE A 203 7.29 7.03 -6.52
C ILE A 203 8.81 7.00 -6.33
N ILE A 204 9.35 5.97 -5.66
CA ILE A 204 10.79 5.82 -5.45
C ILE A 204 11.54 5.65 -6.78
N PHE A 205 10.94 4.98 -7.75
CA PHE A 205 11.53 4.88 -9.09
C PHE A 205 11.70 6.27 -9.72
N VAL A 206 10.67 7.12 -9.68
CA VAL A 206 10.75 8.52 -10.18
C VAL A 206 11.85 9.29 -9.44
N THR A 207 11.85 9.21 -8.11
CA THR A 207 12.84 9.82 -7.23
C THR A 207 14.28 9.40 -7.60
N ALA A 208 14.52 8.10 -7.82
CA ALA A 208 15.82 7.57 -8.19
C ALA A 208 16.24 8.04 -9.60
N GLN A 209 15.31 8.11 -10.55
CA GLN A 209 15.59 8.61 -11.89
C GLN A 209 15.93 10.10 -11.90
N CYS A 210 15.31 10.90 -11.02
CA CYS A 210 15.70 12.30 -10.82
C CYS A 210 17.16 12.41 -10.34
N ASP A 211 17.58 11.59 -9.37
CA ASP A 211 18.97 11.59 -8.88
C ASP A 211 19.97 11.21 -10.00
N ILE A 212 19.63 10.21 -10.82
CA ILE A 212 20.44 9.78 -11.97
C ILE A 212 20.56 10.92 -12.98
N LEU A 213 19.45 11.57 -13.34
CA LEU A 213 19.46 12.70 -14.28
C LEU A 213 20.33 13.85 -13.76
N CYS A 214 20.29 14.12 -12.46
CA CYS A 214 21.12 15.16 -11.84
C CYS A 214 22.61 14.84 -11.92
N ASP A 215 22.99 13.59 -11.68
CA ASP A 215 24.37 13.14 -11.87
C ASP A 215 24.80 13.27 -13.34
N GLU A 216 23.93 12.92 -14.29
CA GLU A 216 24.23 13.10 -15.73
C GLU A 216 24.47 14.56 -16.08
N LEU A 217 23.61 15.47 -15.63
CA LEU A 217 23.76 16.90 -15.90
C LEU A 217 25.08 17.44 -15.32
N LYS A 218 25.39 17.13 -14.06
CA LYS A 218 26.63 17.56 -13.39
C LYS A 218 27.88 17.06 -14.11
N ASN A 219 27.88 15.80 -14.53
CA ASN A 219 29.03 15.16 -15.17
C ASN A 219 29.18 15.56 -16.66
N ASN A 220 28.10 15.97 -17.32
CA ASN A 220 28.12 16.35 -18.73
C ASN A 220 28.44 17.84 -18.96
N LEU A 221 28.21 18.73 -18.00
CA LEU A 221 28.53 20.17 -18.08
C LEU A 221 30.00 20.48 -18.42
N ARG A 222 30.93 19.55 -18.17
CA ARG A 222 32.38 19.74 -18.35
C ARG A 222 32.95 19.07 -19.61
N ARG A 223 32.10 18.58 -20.52
CA ARG A 223 32.53 17.72 -21.65
C ARG A 223 32.36 18.44 -23.00
N PRO A 224 33.26 18.22 -23.98
CA PRO A 224 33.20 18.88 -25.29
C PRO A 224 31.95 18.51 -26.12
N ASN A 225 31.36 17.33 -25.91
CA ASN A 225 30.12 16.89 -26.58
C ASN A 225 28.84 17.34 -25.83
N PHE A 226 28.87 18.54 -25.23
CA PHE A 226 27.79 19.04 -24.37
C PHE A 226 26.40 19.07 -25.05
N PRO A 227 26.23 19.55 -26.29
CA PRO A 227 24.89 19.66 -26.90
C PRO A 227 24.19 18.32 -27.09
N GLN A 228 24.91 17.30 -27.56
CA GLN A 228 24.35 15.95 -27.77
C GLN A 228 23.99 15.28 -26.43
N LYS A 229 24.83 15.46 -25.41
CA LYS A 229 24.59 14.93 -24.07
C LYS A 229 23.42 15.63 -23.37
N LEU A 230 23.28 16.94 -23.56
CA LEU A 230 22.15 17.71 -23.06
C LEU A 230 20.84 17.25 -23.70
N LEU A 231 20.84 16.96 -25.00
CA LEU A 231 19.67 16.40 -25.68
C LEU A 231 19.23 15.06 -25.08
N LEU A 232 20.19 14.19 -24.71
CA LEU A 232 19.89 12.93 -24.01
C LEU A 232 19.30 13.17 -22.62
N CYS A 233 19.84 14.11 -21.84
CA CYS A 233 19.27 14.51 -20.55
C CYS A 233 17.84 15.05 -20.68
N ILE A 234 17.57 15.87 -21.70
CA ILE A 234 16.21 16.38 -21.97
C ILE A 234 15.26 15.23 -22.32
N LYS A 235 15.71 14.27 -23.13
CA LYS A 235 14.90 13.09 -23.46
C LYS A 235 14.61 12.25 -22.22
N HIS A 236 15.61 12.02 -21.36
CA HIS A 236 15.43 11.30 -20.10
C HIS A 236 14.46 12.01 -19.16
N TYR A 237 14.60 13.32 -18.99
CA TYR A 237 13.66 14.14 -18.22
C TYR A 237 12.22 14.02 -18.70
N LYS A 238 11.99 14.07 -20.03
CA LYS A 238 10.65 13.89 -20.61
C LYS A 238 10.07 12.51 -20.31
N GLU A 239 10.87 11.46 -20.35
CA GLU A 239 10.41 10.11 -20.00
C GLU A 239 10.09 9.97 -18.51
N ILE A 240 10.86 10.62 -17.63
CA ILE A 240 10.55 10.69 -16.20
C ILE A 240 9.21 11.39 -15.97
N LEU A 241 8.98 12.53 -16.64
CA LEU A 241 7.74 13.28 -16.53
C LEU A 241 6.53 12.45 -17.01
N SER A 242 6.65 11.81 -18.17
CA SER A 242 5.61 10.89 -18.68
C SER A 242 5.35 9.73 -17.72
N PHE A 243 6.39 9.16 -17.10
CA PHE A 243 6.23 8.09 -16.11
C PHE A 243 5.48 8.60 -14.86
N LYS A 244 5.83 9.78 -14.36
CA LYS A 244 5.17 10.43 -13.22
C LYS A 244 3.70 10.70 -13.52
N GLU A 245 3.40 11.30 -14.68
CA GLU A 245 2.02 11.62 -15.09
C GLU A 245 1.16 10.35 -15.17
N ASN A 246 1.65 9.30 -15.84
CA ASN A 246 0.96 8.01 -15.92
C ASN A 246 0.74 7.35 -14.55
N THR A 247 1.71 7.50 -13.63
CA THR A 247 1.58 7.00 -12.25
C THR A 247 0.51 7.77 -11.48
N ASN A 248 0.54 9.11 -11.56
CA ASN A 248 -0.43 9.97 -10.88
C ASN A 248 -1.86 9.73 -11.40
N GLU A 249 -2.08 9.73 -12.71
CA GLU A 249 -3.40 9.44 -13.30
C GLU A 249 -3.97 8.09 -12.85
N SER A 250 -3.09 7.11 -12.57
CA SER A 250 -3.51 5.77 -12.18
C SER A 250 -3.85 5.65 -10.69
N TYR A 251 -3.18 6.41 -9.82
CA TYR A 251 -3.19 6.14 -8.38
C TYR A 251 -3.42 7.36 -7.48
N GLU A 252 -3.49 8.59 -8.00
CA GLU A 252 -3.66 9.80 -7.18
C GLU A 252 -4.92 9.78 -6.31
N ILE A 253 -6.04 9.35 -6.89
CA ILE A 253 -7.33 9.30 -6.20
C ILE A 253 -7.31 8.25 -5.09
N VAL A 254 -6.56 7.16 -5.28
CA VAL A 254 -6.41 6.09 -4.30
C VAL A 254 -5.56 6.57 -3.13
N ILE A 255 -4.43 7.24 -3.41
CA ILE A 255 -3.54 7.80 -2.38
C ILE A 255 -4.27 8.88 -1.56
N PHE A 256 -5.05 9.75 -2.22
CA PHE A 256 -5.84 10.78 -1.57
C PHE A 256 -6.81 10.19 -0.55
N TRP A 257 -7.67 9.28 -1.02
CA TRP A 257 -8.65 8.64 -0.16
C TRP A 257 -7.94 7.86 0.95
N GLN A 258 -6.84 7.16 0.65
CA GLN A 258 -6.13 6.34 1.64
C GLN A 258 -5.63 7.20 2.80
N THR A 259 -5.03 8.35 2.49
CA THR A 259 -4.53 9.29 3.48
C THR A 259 -5.68 9.86 4.31
N PHE A 260 -6.80 10.19 3.66
CA PHE A 260 -7.99 10.73 4.33
C PHE A 260 -8.61 9.73 5.31
N LEU A 261 -8.94 8.50 4.87
CA LEU A 261 -9.57 7.52 5.75
C LEU A 261 -8.63 7.01 6.83
N SER A 262 -7.33 6.86 6.55
CA SER A 262 -6.35 6.49 7.58
C SER A 262 -6.26 7.56 8.67
N SER A 263 -6.24 8.85 8.28
CA SER A 263 -6.22 9.95 9.25
C SER A 263 -7.48 9.98 10.11
N LEU A 264 -8.66 9.76 9.50
CA LEU A 264 -9.92 9.67 10.22
C LEU A 264 -9.95 8.47 11.17
N ALA A 265 -9.48 7.30 10.71
CA ALA A 265 -9.39 6.10 11.54
C ALA A 265 -8.41 6.28 12.70
N MET A 266 -7.27 6.93 12.50
CA MET A 266 -6.35 7.26 13.59
C MET A 266 -6.99 8.18 14.62
N ALA A 267 -7.74 9.21 14.18
CA ALA A 267 -8.44 10.11 15.10
C ALA A 267 -9.47 9.34 15.95
N LEU A 268 -10.24 8.44 15.34
CA LEU A 268 -11.20 7.57 16.04
C LEU A 268 -10.50 6.59 16.99
N THR A 269 -9.36 6.03 16.58
CA THR A 269 -8.54 5.13 17.41
C THR A 269 -8.03 5.84 18.65
N MET A 270 -7.51 7.07 18.50
CA MET A 270 -7.05 7.89 19.63
C MET A 270 -8.19 8.26 20.56
N PHE A 271 -9.36 8.61 20.01
CA PHE A 271 -10.54 8.89 20.83
C PHE A 271 -11.01 7.66 21.60
N HIS A 272 -11.06 6.49 20.96
CA HIS A 272 -11.39 5.23 21.61
C HIS A 272 -10.43 4.91 22.76
N LEU A 273 -9.12 5.13 22.60
CA LEU A 273 -8.14 4.96 23.67
C LEU A 273 -8.39 5.85 24.90
N THR A 274 -9.12 6.95 24.76
CA THR A 274 -9.52 7.78 25.92
C THR A 274 -10.74 7.25 26.67
N LEU A 275 -11.55 6.40 26.03
CA LEU A 275 -12.78 5.83 26.59
C LEU A 275 -12.53 4.48 27.26
N VAL A 276 -11.59 3.68 26.74
CA VAL A 276 -11.27 2.34 27.26
C VAL A 276 -10.74 2.44 28.68
N LYS A 277 -11.41 1.76 29.63
CA LYS A 277 -10.81 1.44 30.93
C LYS A 277 -9.60 0.55 30.64
N PHE A 278 -8.41 0.98 31.09
CA PHE A 278 -7.10 0.43 30.71
C PHE A 278 -6.93 -1.08 30.98
N GLU A 279 -7.62 -1.94 30.23
CA GLU A 279 -7.36 -3.36 30.15
C GLU A 279 -6.19 -3.55 29.19
N ILE A 280 -5.09 -4.06 29.72
CA ILE A 280 -3.78 -4.14 29.03
C ILE A 280 -3.90 -4.82 27.66
N SER A 281 -4.80 -5.80 27.53
CA SER A 281 -4.98 -6.58 26.32
C SER A 281 -5.62 -5.79 25.17
N GLU A 282 -6.75 -5.11 25.42
CA GLU A 282 -7.46 -4.30 24.43
C GLU A 282 -6.64 -3.06 24.03
N ALA A 283 -6.02 -2.41 25.02
CA ALA A 283 -5.12 -1.29 24.77
C ALA A 283 -3.93 -1.68 23.89
N CYS A 284 -3.35 -2.88 24.08
CA CYS A 284 -2.22 -3.35 23.28
C CYS A 284 -2.60 -3.54 21.80
N GLY A 285 -3.73 -4.17 21.52
CA GLY A 285 -4.22 -4.37 20.15
C GLY A 285 -4.47 -3.05 19.42
N THR A 286 -5.15 -2.12 20.09
CA THR A 286 -5.45 -0.79 19.57
C THR A 286 -4.19 0.03 19.29
N VAL A 287 -3.17 -0.07 20.16
CA VAL A 287 -1.86 0.59 19.96
C VAL A 287 -1.10 -0.04 18.78
N MET A 288 -1.07 -1.37 18.66
CA MET A 288 -0.41 -2.04 17.54
C MET A 288 -1.04 -1.66 16.19
N TYR A 289 -2.37 -1.62 16.14
CA TYR A 289 -3.10 -1.13 14.97
C TYR A 289 -2.76 0.34 14.67
N GLY A 290 -2.79 1.22 15.68
CA GLY A 290 -2.44 2.64 15.52
C GLY A 290 -1.02 2.85 14.98
N MET A 291 -0.04 2.04 15.44
CA MET A 291 1.33 2.08 14.90
C MET A 291 1.39 1.67 13.44
N ALA A 292 0.68 0.62 13.03
CA ALA A 292 0.62 0.17 11.64
C ALA A 292 -0.01 1.23 10.72
N ALA A 293 -1.14 1.83 11.14
CA ALA A 293 -1.81 2.90 10.41
C ALA A 293 -0.93 4.16 10.30
N THR A 294 -0.18 4.50 11.36
CA THR A 294 0.77 5.62 11.35
C THR A 294 1.90 5.38 10.36
N LEU A 295 2.46 4.17 10.30
CA LEU A 295 3.50 3.81 9.35
C LEU A 295 3.01 3.92 7.90
N GLU A 296 1.78 3.50 7.62
CA GLU A 296 1.18 3.62 6.30
C GLU A 296 1.15 5.08 5.81
N ILE A 297 0.59 5.98 6.62
CA ILE A 297 0.54 7.42 6.30
C ILE A 297 1.95 7.99 6.17
N PHE A 298 2.83 7.65 7.11
CA PHE A 298 4.20 8.14 7.14
C PHE A 298 4.95 7.81 5.84
N PHE A 299 4.83 6.59 5.31
CA PHE A 299 5.51 6.22 4.07
C PHE A 299 5.00 7.02 2.88
N PHE A 300 3.69 7.17 2.71
CA PHE A 300 3.16 8.01 1.63
C PHE A 300 3.65 9.46 1.73
N CYS A 301 3.60 10.05 2.92
CA CYS A 301 4.07 11.41 3.15
C CYS A 301 5.59 11.55 2.91
N TRP A 302 6.39 10.62 3.42
CA TRP A 302 7.85 10.65 3.28
C TRP A 302 8.26 10.54 1.81
N PHE A 303 7.81 9.50 1.11
CA PHE A 303 8.21 9.26 -0.27
C PHE A 303 7.63 10.28 -1.23
N GLY A 304 6.40 10.74 -0.98
CA GLY A 304 5.80 11.85 -1.72
C GLY A 304 6.60 13.15 -1.57
N ASN A 305 6.99 13.50 -0.34
CA ASN A 305 7.82 14.68 -0.08
C ASN A 305 9.21 14.57 -0.73
N GLU A 306 9.86 13.40 -0.67
CA GLU A 306 11.16 13.18 -1.31
C GLU A 306 11.08 13.35 -2.83
N ALA A 307 10.03 12.81 -3.46
CA ALA A 307 9.79 12.97 -4.89
C ALA A 307 9.59 14.45 -5.26
N GLU A 308 8.78 15.18 -4.49
CA GLU A 308 8.50 16.59 -4.76
C GLU A 308 9.75 17.47 -4.59
N LEU A 309 10.53 17.27 -3.53
CA LEU A 309 11.78 18.00 -3.30
C LEU A 309 12.77 17.80 -4.46
N LYS A 310 12.89 16.58 -4.98
CA LYS A 310 13.79 16.28 -6.10
C LYS A 310 13.30 16.86 -7.42
N VAL A 311 12.00 16.97 -7.64
CA VAL A 311 11.44 17.64 -8.81
C VAL A 311 11.60 19.17 -8.71
N GLN A 312 11.31 19.76 -7.55
CA GLN A 312 11.32 21.21 -7.34
C GLN A 312 12.72 21.85 -7.36
N MET A 313 13.72 21.21 -6.74
CA MET A 313 15.10 21.71 -6.75
C MET A 313 15.67 21.89 -8.18
N HIS A 314 15.02 21.30 -9.19
CA HIS A 314 15.56 21.18 -10.53
C HIS A 314 14.67 21.81 -11.62
N SER A 315 13.58 22.50 -11.24
CA SER A 315 12.81 23.36 -12.15
C SER A 315 13.32 24.81 -12.10
N PRO A 316 13.74 25.43 -13.23
CA PRO A 316 14.26 26.79 -13.24
C PRO A 316 13.24 27.89 -12.88
N LYS A 317 11.96 27.57 -12.63
CA LYS A 317 10.90 28.57 -12.44
C LYS A 317 10.25 28.67 -11.06
N THR A 318 10.65 27.89 -10.06
CA THR A 318 9.92 27.87 -8.78
C THR A 318 10.74 28.30 -7.57
N LYS A 319 11.28 29.53 -7.63
CA LYS A 319 11.57 30.33 -6.41
C LYS A 319 10.39 31.24 -6.00
N LYS A 320 9.21 31.10 -6.62
CA LYS A 320 8.00 31.86 -6.24
C LYS A 320 6.73 31.00 -6.36
N LYS A 321 6.37 30.32 -5.26
CA LYS A 321 5.04 30.28 -4.62
C LYS A 321 4.97 29.03 -3.74
N TYR A 322 4.97 29.28 -2.44
CA TYR A 322 4.66 28.32 -1.41
C TYR A 322 3.28 27.67 -1.64
N CYS A 323 3.22 26.38 -1.28
CA CYS A 323 2.04 25.57 -1.00
C CYS A 323 0.87 25.63 -1.99
N LYS A 324 0.78 24.63 -2.86
CA LYS A 324 -0.53 24.03 -3.16
C LYS A 324 -0.43 22.51 -3.29
N VAL A 325 -0.98 21.87 -2.25
CA VAL A 325 -1.66 20.58 -2.21
C VAL A 325 -0.78 19.33 -2.28
N PHE A 326 -0.22 18.98 -1.13
CA PHE A 326 -0.28 17.63 -0.55
C PHE A 326 -0.43 17.80 0.97
N VAL A 327 -1.66 18.09 1.41
CA VAL A 327 -2.23 17.79 2.72
C VAL A 327 -3.68 17.41 2.45
#